data_AF-A0A947RNN9-F1
#
_entry.id   AF-A0A947RNN9-F1
#
_cell.length_a   1.000
_cell.length_b   1.000
_cell.length_c   1.000
_cell.angle_alpha   90.00
_cell.angle_beta   90.00
_cell.angle_gamma   90.00
#
_symmetry.space_group_name_H-M   'P 1'
#
loop_
_entity.id
_entity.type
_entity.pdbx_description
1 polymer ?
#
loop_
_entity_poly.entity_id
_entity_poly.type
_entity_poly.pdbx_seq_one_letter_code
_entity_poly.pdbx_strand_id
1 'polypeptide(L)'
;MIRQGKTLLFALLVFALAVTAYGADMPTSFSDTHYYILSLGSMTLDLPALVQTAQAAGLSTIQFTEDVASVNRDGVETNDAVSVALTDAAILLVDSERFYLRQATDTYTFTVRPAEVGYELVINPSVELSITETLTAVLTELQQMGILGNEVNLDFASFAKADLKGPASPLGTPLDSTLYGLVVAEDWFAYANTKAITQVGLRVEVVAEKIPGGALATEFAEYVIDESESLVQLLLPIDRLVALAQSTSIGYVRLAYQPSVP
;
A
#
# COMPACT_ATOMS: atom_id res chain seq x y z
N MET A 1 16.73 30.56 -3.88
CA MET A 1 16.62 30.62 -5.36
C MET A 1 17.06 29.30 -6.04
N ILE A 2 16.70 28.14 -5.49
CA ILE A 2 17.13 26.79 -5.97
C ILE A 2 15.91 25.84 -5.99
N ARG A 3 14.76 26.29 -6.52
CA ARG A 3 13.57 25.43 -6.69
C ARG A 3 13.21 25.14 -8.14
N GLN A 4 13.73 25.91 -9.11
CA GLN A 4 13.40 25.71 -10.53
C GLN A 4 14.20 24.60 -11.23
N GLY A 5 15.34 24.18 -10.68
CA GLY A 5 16.18 23.15 -11.31
C GLY A 5 15.62 21.72 -11.25
N LYS A 6 14.85 21.39 -10.21
CA LYS A 6 14.26 20.04 -10.05
C LYS A 6 12.96 19.86 -10.86
N THR A 7 12.16 20.92 -10.99
CA THR A 7 10.93 20.91 -11.80
C THR A 7 11.23 20.70 -13.29
N LEU A 8 12.32 21.30 -13.79
CA LEU A 8 12.72 21.19 -15.19
C LEU A 8 13.26 19.79 -15.55
N LEU A 9 13.95 19.11 -14.61
CA LEU A 9 14.52 17.78 -14.83
C LEU A 9 13.44 16.69 -14.88
N PHE A 10 12.35 16.84 -14.12
CA PHE A 10 11.27 15.83 -14.02
C PHE A 10 10.25 15.95 -15.16
N ALA A 11 9.90 17.18 -15.57
CA ALA A 11 9.14 17.39 -16.80
C ALA A 11 9.90 16.86 -18.02
N LEU A 12 11.24 16.95 -18.03
CA LEU A 12 12.07 16.31 -19.05
C LEU A 12 12.11 14.79 -18.96
N LEU A 13 11.95 14.17 -17.79
CA LEU A 13 11.92 12.71 -17.67
C LEU A 13 10.59 12.15 -18.22
N VAL A 14 9.46 12.77 -17.88
CA VAL A 14 8.14 12.44 -18.44
C VAL A 14 8.11 12.71 -19.96
N PHE A 15 8.73 13.79 -20.43
CA PHE A 15 8.73 14.15 -21.86
C PHE A 15 9.81 13.42 -22.70
N ALA A 16 10.96 13.03 -22.13
CA ALA A 16 11.96 12.23 -22.83
C ALA A 16 11.52 10.78 -22.97
N LEU A 17 10.81 10.26 -21.97
CA LEU A 17 10.16 8.95 -22.07
C LEU A 17 9.05 8.95 -23.10
N ALA A 18 8.37 10.11 -23.33
CA ALA A 18 7.41 10.42 -24.41
C ALA A 18 7.97 10.30 -25.85
N VAL A 19 9.29 10.14 -26.02
CA VAL A 19 9.91 10.09 -27.36
C VAL A 19 10.78 8.84 -27.60
N THR A 20 11.30 8.15 -26.57
CA THR A 20 12.32 7.10 -26.80
C THR A 20 11.95 5.67 -26.40
N ALA A 21 10.72 5.39 -25.95
CA ALA A 21 10.30 4.04 -25.56
C ALA A 21 8.98 3.53 -26.18
N TYR A 22 8.38 4.22 -27.16
CA TYR A 22 7.07 3.81 -27.71
C TYR A 22 7.19 2.77 -28.82
N GLY A 23 7.21 1.50 -28.41
CA GLY A 23 6.65 0.43 -29.24
C GLY A 23 5.12 0.59 -29.36
N ALA A 24 4.56 0.17 -30.48
CA ALA A 24 3.19 0.44 -30.92
C ALA A 24 2.04 -0.18 -30.10
N ASP A 25 2.31 -0.85 -28.96
CA ASP A 25 1.33 -1.70 -28.25
C ASP A 25 1.11 -1.34 -26.76
N MET A 26 1.58 -0.19 -26.28
CA MET A 26 1.30 0.25 -24.90
C MET A 26 -0.09 0.89 -24.78
N PRO A 27 -0.87 0.56 -23.74
CA PRO A 27 -2.13 1.24 -23.46
C PRO A 27 -1.90 2.74 -23.30
N THR A 28 -2.75 3.57 -23.90
CA THR A 28 -2.72 5.02 -23.73
C THR A 28 -3.63 5.50 -22.60
N SER A 29 -4.48 4.61 -22.08
CA SER A 29 -5.47 4.90 -21.06
C SER A 29 -5.46 3.88 -19.92
N PHE A 30 -5.78 4.37 -18.71
CA PHE A 30 -6.25 3.53 -17.63
C PHE A 30 -7.75 3.26 -17.85
N SER A 31 -8.16 2.00 -17.87
CA SER A 31 -9.55 1.58 -18.00
C SER A 31 -10.25 1.61 -16.65
N ASP A 32 -11.52 1.99 -16.65
CA ASP A 32 -12.43 1.94 -15.51
C ASP A 32 -12.73 0.52 -15.00
N THR A 33 -12.45 -0.51 -15.81
CA THR A 33 -12.65 -1.91 -15.46
C THR A 33 -11.48 -2.54 -14.69
N HIS A 34 -10.37 -1.82 -14.55
CA HIS A 34 -9.14 -2.30 -13.91
C HIS A 34 -8.63 -1.30 -12.87
N TYR A 35 -7.82 -1.77 -11.93
CA TYR A 35 -6.90 -0.93 -11.17
C TYR A 35 -5.46 -1.30 -11.52
N TYR A 36 -4.55 -0.37 -11.24
CA TYR A 36 -3.17 -0.40 -11.70
C TYR A 36 -2.24 -0.19 -10.53
N ILE A 37 -1.17 -0.97 -10.42
CA ILE A 37 -0.15 -0.87 -9.38
C ILE A 37 1.20 -0.58 -10.04
N LEU A 38 1.88 0.46 -9.57
CA LEU A 38 3.17 0.95 -10.08
C LEU A 38 4.18 1.03 -8.94
N SER A 39 5.43 0.64 -9.17
CA SER A 39 6.47 0.77 -8.14
C SER A 39 7.02 2.21 -8.10
N LEU A 40 6.99 2.81 -6.91
CA LEU A 40 7.67 4.09 -6.63
C LEU A 40 9.10 3.88 -6.13
N GLY A 41 9.52 2.63 -5.94
CA GLY A 41 10.82 2.26 -5.40
C GLY A 41 11.00 2.66 -3.93
N SER A 42 12.24 2.54 -3.45
CA SER A 42 12.60 2.96 -2.10
C SER A 42 12.63 4.49 -1.99
N MET A 43 12.19 5.00 -0.85
CA MET A 43 12.15 6.43 -0.53
C MET A 43 12.71 6.67 0.86
N THR A 44 13.42 7.78 1.03
CA THR A 44 13.81 8.27 2.35
C THR A 44 12.71 9.23 2.82
N LEU A 45 11.99 8.84 3.85
CA LEU A 45 10.82 9.56 4.35
C LEU A 45 11.13 10.27 5.65
N ASP A 46 10.70 11.53 5.72
CA ASP A 46 10.53 12.25 6.97
C ASP A 46 9.04 12.21 7.31
N LEU A 47 8.61 11.17 8.04
CA LEU A 47 7.20 10.96 8.39
C LEU A 47 6.61 12.16 9.15
N PRO A 48 7.29 12.77 10.15
CA PRO A 48 6.81 13.99 10.77
C PRO A 48 6.56 15.13 9.78
N ALA A 49 7.47 15.37 8.83
CA ALA A 49 7.28 16.40 7.80
C ALA A 49 6.14 16.04 6.83
N LEU A 50 5.98 14.76 6.49
CA LEU A 50 4.89 14.28 5.66
C LEU A 50 3.53 14.49 6.35
N VAL A 51 3.42 14.16 7.64
CA VAL A 51 2.20 14.40 8.43
C VAL A 51 1.85 15.89 8.45
N GLN A 52 2.82 16.76 8.73
CA GLN A 52 2.59 18.21 8.70
C GLN A 52 2.13 18.70 7.32
N THR A 53 2.75 18.19 6.26
CA THR A 53 2.40 18.55 4.88
C THR A 53 1.00 18.07 4.51
N ALA A 54 0.63 16.86 4.90
CA ALA A 54 -0.71 16.31 4.69
C ALA A 54 -1.77 17.12 5.43
N GLN A 55 -1.55 17.46 6.70
CA GLN A 55 -2.46 18.31 7.48
C GLN A 55 -2.61 19.70 6.86
N ALA A 56 -1.51 20.32 6.41
CA ALA A 56 -1.53 21.62 5.74
C ALA A 56 -2.28 21.57 4.39
N ALA A 57 -2.30 20.40 3.74
CA ALA A 57 -3.07 20.14 2.53
C ALA A 57 -4.53 19.73 2.80
N GLY A 58 -4.96 19.69 4.07
CA GLY A 58 -6.34 19.37 4.47
C GLY A 58 -6.65 17.88 4.50
N LEU A 59 -5.64 17.00 4.49
CA LEU A 59 -5.86 15.57 4.65
C LEU A 59 -6.14 15.24 6.12
N SER A 60 -7.08 14.31 6.33
CA SER A 60 -7.23 13.67 7.62
C SER A 60 -6.04 12.77 7.90
N THR A 61 -5.42 12.90 9.07
CA THR A 61 -4.27 12.06 9.43
C THR A 61 -4.64 11.10 10.54
N ILE A 62 -4.30 9.82 10.37
CA ILE A 62 -4.51 8.75 11.34
C ILE A 62 -3.14 8.26 11.78
N GLN A 63 -2.79 8.34 13.06
CA GLN A 63 -1.47 7.91 13.55
C GLN A 63 -1.64 6.80 14.58
N PHE A 64 -1.02 5.65 14.32
CA PHE A 64 -0.96 4.52 15.26
C PHE A 64 0.35 4.55 16.06
N THR A 65 0.21 4.53 17.39
CA THR A 65 1.32 4.37 18.35
C THR A 65 0.94 3.21 19.27
N GLU A 66 1.72 2.12 19.26
CA GLU A 66 1.48 0.94 20.11
C GLU A 66 0.01 0.47 20.07
N ASP A 67 -0.55 0.39 18.85
CA ASP A 67 -1.94 -0.01 18.54
C ASP A 67 -3.05 0.97 18.92
N VAL A 68 -2.70 2.11 19.52
CA VAL A 68 -3.63 3.21 19.77
C VAL A 68 -3.60 4.19 18.60
N ALA A 69 -4.78 4.46 18.03
CA ALA A 69 -4.92 5.43 16.94
C ALA A 69 -5.33 6.80 17.46
N SER A 70 -4.74 7.84 16.90
CA SER A 70 -5.22 9.22 16.98
C SER A 70 -5.68 9.68 15.60
N VAL A 71 -6.80 10.40 15.55
CA VAL A 71 -7.34 10.97 14.31
C VAL A 71 -7.20 12.48 14.41
N ASN A 72 -6.64 13.11 13.37
CA ASN A 72 -6.61 14.56 13.25
C ASN A 72 -7.28 15.00 11.94
N ARG A 73 -8.11 16.03 12.02
CA ARG A 73 -8.72 16.71 10.87
C ARG A 73 -8.48 18.20 10.98
N ASP A 74 -8.08 18.84 9.88
CA ASP A 74 -7.75 20.27 9.86
C ASP A 74 -6.72 20.68 10.94
N GLY A 75 -5.79 19.78 11.26
CA GLY A 75 -4.77 19.98 12.29
C GLY A 75 -5.27 19.88 13.74
N VAL A 76 -6.48 19.37 13.97
CA VAL A 76 -7.09 19.20 15.29
C VAL A 76 -7.37 17.72 15.56
N GLU A 77 -6.93 17.23 16.71
CA GLU A 77 -7.23 15.87 17.18
C GLU A 77 -8.74 15.73 17.46
N THR A 78 -9.32 14.65 16.98
CA THR A 78 -10.75 14.35 17.11
C THR A 78 -10.97 13.06 17.91
N ASN A 79 -12.19 12.88 18.42
CA ASN A 79 -12.61 11.63 19.07
C ASN A 79 -13.27 10.66 18.06
N ASP A 80 -13.06 10.87 16.76
CA ASP A 80 -13.68 10.03 15.75
C ASP A 80 -13.05 8.65 15.75
N ALA A 81 -13.88 7.63 15.51
CA ALA A 81 -13.36 6.29 15.27
C ALA A 81 -12.53 6.28 13.97
N VAL A 82 -11.46 5.47 13.95
CA VAL A 82 -10.63 5.26 12.76
C VAL A 82 -11.47 4.87 11.55
N SER A 83 -12.49 4.02 11.73
CA SER A 83 -13.40 3.61 10.65
C SER A 83 -14.14 4.79 10.01
N VAL A 84 -14.43 5.85 10.77
CA VAL A 84 -15.05 7.08 10.24
C VAL A 84 -14.01 7.90 9.48
N ALA A 85 -12.80 8.06 10.02
CA ALA A 85 -11.70 8.74 9.33
C ALA A 85 -11.33 8.08 8.00
N LEU A 86 -11.36 6.74 7.96
CA LEU A 86 -11.14 5.95 6.74
C LEU A 86 -12.21 6.14 5.65
N THR A 87 -13.30 6.88 5.92
CA THR A 87 -14.29 7.26 4.88
C THR A 87 -13.98 8.60 4.22
N ASP A 88 -13.04 9.37 4.76
CA ASP A 88 -12.69 10.67 4.20
C ASP A 88 -12.05 10.51 2.82
N ALA A 89 -12.31 11.47 1.93
CA ALA A 89 -11.83 11.44 0.56
C ALA A 89 -10.29 11.44 0.49
N ALA A 90 -9.62 12.15 1.41
CA ALA A 90 -8.18 12.27 1.44
C ALA A 90 -7.65 11.96 2.84
N ILE A 91 -6.84 10.91 2.96
CA ILE A 91 -6.29 10.43 4.23
C ILE A 91 -4.79 10.15 4.13
N LEU A 92 -4.08 10.40 5.23
CA LEU A 92 -2.75 9.86 5.48
C LEU A 92 -2.80 9.05 6.77
N LEU A 93 -2.59 7.74 6.68
CA LEU A 93 -2.43 6.87 7.84
C LEU A 93 -0.94 6.58 8.03
N VAL A 94 -0.44 6.74 9.25
CA VAL A 94 0.93 6.38 9.65
C VAL A 94 0.85 5.29 10.71
N ASP A 95 1.59 4.21 10.49
CA ASP A 95 1.70 3.08 11.41
C ASP A 95 3.17 2.68 11.53
N SER A 96 3.76 3.01 12.68
CA SER A 96 5.21 2.89 12.90
C SER A 96 6.00 3.68 11.83
N GLU A 97 6.91 3.03 11.10
CA GLU A 97 7.73 3.65 10.05
C GLU A 97 7.06 3.60 8.64
N ARG A 98 5.79 3.20 8.57
CA ARG A 98 5.05 3.05 7.30
C ARG A 98 3.94 4.08 7.20
N PHE A 99 3.59 4.44 5.96
CA PHE A 99 2.40 5.24 5.71
C PHE A 99 1.53 4.69 4.58
N TYR A 100 0.25 5.02 4.62
CA TYR A 100 -0.73 4.79 3.59
C TYR A 100 -1.42 6.12 3.28
N LEU A 101 -1.20 6.65 2.09
CA LEU A 101 -1.84 7.86 1.58
C LEU A 101 -2.92 7.43 0.60
N ARG A 102 -4.14 7.93 0.76
CA ARG A 102 -5.20 7.74 -0.23
C ARG A 102 -5.87 9.07 -0.52
N GLN A 103 -6.12 9.34 -1.79
CA GLN A 103 -6.97 10.44 -2.21
C GLN A 103 -7.95 10.00 -3.28
N ALA A 104 -9.23 10.25 -3.03
CA ALA A 104 -10.33 10.05 -3.95
C ALA A 104 -10.68 11.37 -4.62
N THR A 105 -10.75 11.33 -5.95
CA THR A 105 -11.28 12.39 -6.81
C THR A 105 -12.61 11.94 -7.40
N ASP A 106 -13.26 12.81 -8.18
CA ASP A 106 -14.50 12.46 -8.88
C ASP A 106 -14.31 11.35 -9.93
N THR A 107 -13.08 11.16 -10.44
CA THR A 107 -12.81 10.27 -11.59
C THR A 107 -11.88 9.11 -11.28
N TYR A 108 -11.13 9.16 -10.19
CA TYR A 108 -10.28 8.05 -9.71
C TYR A 108 -9.90 8.22 -8.25
N THR A 109 -9.50 7.12 -7.63
CA THR A 109 -8.76 7.12 -6.37
C THR A 109 -7.31 6.74 -6.65
N PHE A 110 -6.36 7.44 -6.02
CA PHE A 110 -4.99 6.97 -5.94
C PHE A 110 -4.59 6.66 -4.50
N THR A 111 -3.73 5.67 -4.35
CA THR A 111 -3.19 5.24 -3.07
C THR A 111 -1.69 5.08 -3.18
N VAL A 112 -0.93 5.67 -2.26
CA VAL A 112 0.49 5.32 -2.06
C VAL A 112 0.61 4.50 -0.79
N ARG A 113 1.23 3.33 -0.89
CA ARG A 113 1.33 2.38 0.23
C ARG A 113 2.65 1.60 0.20
N PRO A 114 3.03 0.98 1.32
CA PRO A 114 4.25 0.19 1.39
C PRO A 114 4.13 -1.04 0.47
N ALA A 115 5.25 -1.43 -0.11
CA ALA A 115 5.41 -2.65 -0.89
C ALA A 115 6.58 -3.47 -0.31
N GLU A 116 6.76 -4.70 -0.76
CA GLU A 116 7.90 -5.54 -0.33
C GLU A 116 9.24 -4.81 -0.52
N VAL A 117 9.35 -4.05 -1.60
CA VAL A 117 10.48 -3.16 -1.89
C VAL A 117 9.98 -1.73 -2.03
N GLY A 118 10.13 -0.94 -0.97
CA GLY A 118 9.79 0.48 -0.98
C GLY A 118 8.29 0.73 -0.93
N TYR A 119 7.78 1.52 -1.88
CA TYR A 119 6.37 1.89 -1.95
C TYR A 119 5.83 1.69 -3.36
N GLU A 120 4.52 1.57 -3.45
CA GLU A 120 3.79 1.48 -4.70
C GLU A 120 2.66 2.51 -4.76
N LEU A 121 2.33 2.90 -5.99
CA LEU A 121 1.19 3.74 -6.35
C LEU A 121 0.11 2.84 -6.95
N VAL A 122 -1.08 2.87 -6.37
CA VAL A 122 -2.28 2.26 -6.92
C VAL A 122 -3.14 3.34 -7.56
N ILE A 123 -3.56 3.15 -8.81
CA ILE A 123 -4.56 3.97 -9.49
C ILE A 123 -5.81 3.14 -9.71
N ASN A 124 -6.94 3.60 -9.19
CA ASN A 124 -8.26 3.01 -9.35
C ASN A 124 -9.20 3.99 -10.07
N PRO A 125 -9.30 3.92 -11.42
CA PRO A 125 -10.14 4.80 -12.22
C PRO A 125 -11.62 4.45 -12.11
N SER A 126 -12.49 5.45 -11.95
CA SER A 126 -13.94 5.30 -12.06
C SER A 126 -14.46 5.57 -13.49
N VAL A 127 -13.60 6.11 -14.34
CA VAL A 127 -13.81 6.38 -15.78
C VAL A 127 -12.52 6.08 -16.53
N GLU A 128 -12.57 5.99 -17.86
CA GLU A 128 -11.33 5.93 -18.66
C GLU A 128 -10.51 7.21 -18.49
N LEU A 129 -9.20 7.06 -18.28
CA LEU A 129 -8.29 8.18 -18.02
C LEU A 129 -7.06 8.12 -18.93
N SER A 130 -6.55 9.27 -19.35
CA SER A 130 -5.26 9.38 -20.02
C SER A 130 -4.13 9.04 -19.04
N ILE A 131 -3.31 8.03 -19.36
CA ILE A 131 -2.20 7.61 -18.48
C ILE A 131 -1.24 8.78 -18.24
N THR A 132 -0.89 9.52 -19.29
CA THR A 132 0.11 10.60 -19.20
C THR A 132 -0.41 11.74 -18.33
N GLU A 133 -1.66 12.17 -18.52
CA GLU A 133 -2.23 13.27 -17.76
C GLU A 133 -2.42 12.89 -16.29
N THR A 134 -2.97 11.70 -16.03
CA THR A 134 -3.20 11.20 -14.67
C THR A 134 -1.89 11.01 -13.91
N LEU A 135 -0.89 10.32 -14.49
CA LEU A 135 0.40 10.14 -13.82
C LEU A 135 1.13 11.46 -13.63
N THR A 136 1.07 12.39 -14.59
CA THR A 136 1.68 13.72 -14.42
C THR A 136 1.07 14.47 -13.24
N ALA A 137 -0.26 14.45 -13.11
CA ALA A 137 -0.96 15.09 -12.01
C ALA A 137 -0.58 14.47 -10.65
N VAL A 138 -0.71 13.14 -10.54
CA VAL A 138 -0.42 12.41 -9.29
C VAL A 138 1.04 12.55 -8.89
N LEU A 139 1.99 12.34 -9.81
CA LEU A 139 3.41 12.44 -9.47
C LEU A 139 3.83 13.87 -9.10
N THR A 140 3.22 14.89 -9.72
CA THR A 140 3.45 16.29 -9.33
C THR A 140 2.97 16.55 -7.91
N GLU A 141 1.82 16.00 -7.54
CA GLU A 141 1.29 16.12 -6.19
C GLU A 141 2.16 15.40 -5.16
N LEU A 142 2.52 14.14 -5.43
CA LEU A 142 3.42 13.37 -4.59
C LEU A 142 4.77 14.07 -4.41
N GLN A 143 5.30 14.71 -5.45
CA GLN A 143 6.49 15.56 -5.36
C GLN A 143 6.32 16.72 -4.37
N GLN A 144 5.16 17.39 -4.38
CA GLN A 144 4.87 18.50 -3.48
C GLN A 144 4.77 18.04 -2.03
N MET A 145 4.30 16.81 -1.81
CA MET A 145 4.27 16.17 -0.50
C MET A 145 5.62 15.61 -0.04
N GLY A 146 6.65 15.63 -0.90
CA GLY A 146 7.96 15.04 -0.61
C GLY A 146 7.99 13.51 -0.76
N ILE A 147 6.99 12.91 -1.41
CA ILE A 147 6.81 11.47 -1.61
C ILE A 147 7.26 11.11 -3.03
N LEU A 148 8.55 11.18 -3.33
CA LEU A 148 9.08 10.60 -4.58
C LEU A 148 10.40 9.88 -4.29
N GLY A 149 10.46 8.61 -4.69
CA GLY A 149 11.67 7.80 -4.65
C GLY A 149 12.72 8.29 -5.65
N ASN A 150 13.93 7.75 -5.53
CA ASN A 150 15.03 8.05 -6.44
C ASN A 150 14.89 7.36 -7.81
N GLU A 151 14.07 6.31 -7.87
CA GLU A 151 13.92 5.40 -9.02
C GLU A 151 12.45 5.00 -9.16
N VAL A 152 11.66 5.80 -9.88
CA VAL A 152 10.27 5.44 -10.22
C VAL A 152 10.29 4.48 -11.39
N ASN A 153 9.73 3.27 -11.22
CA ASN A 153 9.46 2.36 -12.33
C ASN A 153 8.01 2.53 -12.79
N LEU A 154 7.84 2.89 -14.06
CA LEU A 154 6.52 3.13 -14.66
C LEU A 154 5.90 1.87 -15.27
N ASP A 155 6.55 0.71 -15.14
CA ASP A 155 5.91 -0.58 -15.40
C ASP A 155 4.76 -0.78 -14.41
N PHE A 156 3.57 -1.03 -14.95
CA PHE A 156 2.36 -1.23 -14.15
C PHE A 156 1.83 -2.66 -14.27
N ALA A 157 1.43 -3.23 -13.13
CA ALA A 157 0.57 -4.40 -13.10
C ALA A 157 -0.90 -3.94 -13.14
N SER A 158 -1.74 -4.61 -13.91
CA SER A 158 -3.18 -4.30 -13.98
C SER A 158 -4.02 -5.48 -13.51
N PHE A 159 -5.09 -5.19 -12.78
CA PHE A 159 -5.98 -6.20 -12.22
C PHE A 159 -7.43 -5.84 -12.53
N ALA A 160 -8.20 -6.81 -13.01
CA ALA A 160 -9.61 -6.61 -13.32
C ALA A 160 -10.43 -6.50 -12.02
N LYS A 161 -11.26 -5.47 -11.91
CA LYS A 161 -12.11 -5.24 -10.73
C LYS A 161 -13.17 -6.33 -10.53
N ALA A 162 -13.59 -6.94 -11.64
CA ALA A 162 -14.59 -8.00 -11.63
C ALA A 162 -14.00 -9.39 -11.32
N ASP A 163 -12.69 -9.52 -11.13
CA ASP A 163 -12.07 -10.80 -10.81
C ASP A 163 -12.34 -11.20 -9.35
N LEU A 164 -13.37 -12.04 -9.17
CA LEU A 164 -13.79 -12.54 -7.86
C LEU A 164 -12.74 -13.43 -7.18
N LYS A 165 -11.83 -14.04 -7.95
CA LYS A 165 -10.80 -14.93 -7.40
C LYS A 165 -9.58 -14.13 -6.92
N GLY A 166 -9.35 -12.97 -7.51
CA GLY A 166 -8.12 -12.23 -7.35
C GLY A 166 -6.93 -12.93 -8.03
N PRO A 167 -5.79 -12.25 -8.11
CA PRO A 167 -4.61 -12.84 -8.74
C PRO A 167 -4.08 -14.02 -7.91
N ALA A 168 -3.49 -15.00 -8.59
CA ALA A 168 -2.78 -16.09 -7.92
C ALA A 168 -1.51 -15.55 -7.25
N SER A 169 -1.14 -16.11 -6.10
CA SER A 169 0.13 -15.80 -5.46
C SER A 169 1.33 -16.15 -6.37
N PRO A 170 2.47 -15.46 -6.23
CA PRO A 170 3.67 -15.76 -7.00
C PRO A 170 4.11 -17.20 -6.78
N LEU A 171 4.75 -17.79 -7.80
CA LEU A 171 5.30 -19.13 -7.68
C LEU A 171 6.30 -19.21 -6.52
N GLY A 172 6.16 -20.24 -5.68
CA GLY A 172 7.03 -20.42 -4.52
C GLY A 172 6.65 -19.59 -3.30
N THR A 173 5.51 -18.88 -3.32
CA THR A 173 4.99 -18.15 -2.15
C THR A 173 3.81 -18.93 -1.54
N PRO A 174 4.05 -19.79 -0.52
CA PRO A 174 3.00 -20.53 0.17
C PRO A 174 2.19 -19.62 1.09
N LEU A 175 1.28 -18.85 0.49
CA LEU A 175 0.44 -17.85 1.14
C LEU A 175 -1.03 -18.09 0.78
N ASP A 176 -1.92 -17.95 1.76
CA ASP A 176 -3.36 -17.98 1.55
C ASP A 176 -3.78 -16.97 0.48
N SER A 177 -4.62 -17.40 -0.47
CA SER A 177 -5.05 -16.56 -1.59
C SER A 177 -5.78 -15.30 -1.13
N THR A 178 -6.44 -15.33 0.03
CA THR A 178 -7.10 -14.16 0.63
C THR A 178 -6.06 -13.15 1.11
N LEU A 179 -4.96 -13.62 1.71
CA LEU A 179 -3.86 -12.77 2.13
C LEU A 179 -3.12 -12.18 0.95
N TYR A 180 -2.87 -12.96 -0.11
CA TYR A 180 -2.29 -12.40 -1.33
C TYR A 180 -3.23 -11.41 -2.02
N GLY A 181 -4.53 -11.72 -2.05
CA GLY A 181 -5.56 -10.80 -2.52
C GLY A 181 -5.58 -9.49 -1.73
N LEU A 182 -5.27 -9.51 -0.42
CA LEU A 182 -5.10 -8.30 0.37
C LEU A 182 -3.87 -7.50 -0.08
N VAL A 183 -2.71 -8.15 -0.26
CA VAL A 183 -1.45 -7.48 -0.69
C VAL A 183 -1.69 -6.63 -1.94
N VAL A 184 -2.39 -7.20 -2.93
CA VAL A 184 -2.63 -6.57 -4.23
C VAL A 184 -3.95 -5.79 -4.33
N ALA A 185 -4.80 -5.78 -3.29
CA ALA A 185 -6.11 -5.13 -3.37
C ALA A 185 -6.01 -3.65 -3.77
N GLU A 186 -7.04 -3.06 -4.37
CA GLU A 186 -7.03 -1.61 -4.67
C GLU A 186 -7.17 -0.73 -3.42
N ASP A 187 -7.89 -1.21 -2.40
CA ASP A 187 -8.05 -0.58 -1.09
C ASP A 187 -7.91 -1.67 -0.01
N TRP A 188 -6.85 -1.58 0.79
CA TRP A 188 -6.54 -2.58 1.82
C TRP A 188 -7.62 -2.67 2.90
N PHE A 189 -8.18 -1.54 3.32
CA PHE A 189 -9.17 -1.50 4.41
C PHE A 189 -10.52 -2.06 3.94
N ALA A 190 -10.96 -1.68 2.73
CA ALA A 190 -12.19 -2.22 2.16
C ALA A 190 -12.10 -3.73 1.91
N TYR A 191 -10.94 -4.19 1.43
CA TYR A 191 -10.69 -5.62 1.22
C TYR A 191 -10.67 -6.40 2.53
N ALA A 192 -9.89 -5.95 3.52
CA ALA A 192 -9.81 -6.57 4.83
C ALA A 192 -11.19 -6.70 5.50
N ASN A 193 -11.98 -5.63 5.47
CA ASN A 193 -13.35 -5.63 5.99
C ASN A 193 -14.25 -6.65 5.26
N THR A 194 -14.20 -6.68 3.92
CA THR A 194 -14.99 -7.61 3.10
C THR A 194 -14.64 -9.08 3.37
N LYS A 195 -13.38 -9.36 3.68
CA LYS A 195 -12.85 -10.71 3.96
C LYS A 195 -12.81 -11.05 5.45
N ALA A 196 -13.32 -10.18 6.33
CA ALA A 196 -13.27 -10.32 7.78
C ALA A 196 -11.85 -10.59 8.32
N ILE A 197 -10.85 -9.91 7.75
CA ILE A 197 -9.46 -9.97 8.22
C ILE A 197 -9.30 -9.05 9.43
N THR A 198 -8.76 -9.56 10.54
CA THR A 198 -8.38 -8.72 11.67
C THR A 198 -7.23 -7.81 11.26
N GLN A 199 -7.50 -6.50 11.21
CA GLN A 199 -6.53 -5.46 10.83
C GLN A 199 -6.37 -4.43 11.95
N VAL A 200 -5.13 -4.05 12.23
CA VAL A 200 -4.75 -2.94 13.11
C VAL A 200 -3.80 -2.04 12.34
N GLY A 201 -4.23 -0.83 11.99
CA GLY A 201 -3.44 0.07 11.14
C GLY A 201 -3.10 -0.58 9.79
N LEU A 202 -1.81 -0.69 9.48
CA LEU A 202 -1.28 -1.33 8.27
C LEU A 202 -0.84 -2.78 8.49
N ARG A 203 -1.23 -3.37 9.62
CA ARG A 203 -0.87 -4.72 10.03
C ARG A 203 -2.10 -5.62 10.09
N VAL A 204 -1.90 -6.89 9.83
CA VAL A 204 -2.94 -7.91 9.86
C VAL A 204 -2.52 -9.10 10.71
N GLU A 205 -3.50 -9.71 11.34
CA GLU A 205 -3.29 -10.90 12.16
C GLU A 205 -3.18 -12.15 11.28
N VAL A 206 -2.05 -12.83 11.36
CA VAL A 206 -1.76 -14.04 10.57
C VAL A 206 -1.14 -15.14 11.42
N VAL A 207 -1.21 -16.37 10.90
CA VAL A 207 -0.51 -17.52 11.44
C VAL A 207 0.44 -18.06 10.37
N ALA A 208 1.71 -18.18 10.73
CA ALA A 208 2.75 -18.81 9.92
C ALA A 208 3.06 -20.21 10.46
N GLU A 209 3.03 -21.20 9.58
CA GLU A 209 3.35 -22.59 9.88
C GLU A 209 4.83 -22.83 9.63
N LYS A 210 5.58 -23.20 10.67
CA LYS A 210 7.01 -23.49 10.59
C LYS A 210 7.22 -24.89 10.02
N ILE A 211 8.22 -25.03 9.14
CA ILE A 211 8.69 -26.36 8.75
C ILE A 211 9.38 -27.05 9.95
N PRO A 212 9.49 -28.39 10.00
CA PRO A 212 10.17 -29.08 11.09
C PRO A 212 11.60 -28.58 11.32
N GLY A 213 11.88 -28.09 12.53
CA GLY A 213 13.19 -27.51 12.90
C GLY A 213 13.44 -26.10 12.35
N GLY A 214 12.47 -25.50 11.65
CA GLY A 214 12.53 -24.12 11.19
C GLY A 214 12.36 -23.12 12.34
N ALA A 215 13.05 -21.99 12.25
CA ALA A 215 12.92 -20.88 13.18
C ALA A 215 12.48 -19.62 12.42
N LEU A 216 11.65 -18.78 13.07
CA LEU A 216 11.25 -17.50 12.50
C LEU A 216 12.50 -16.63 12.29
N ALA A 217 12.58 -15.95 11.14
CA ALA A 217 13.66 -15.00 10.89
C ALA A 217 13.55 -13.81 11.86
N THR A 218 14.69 -13.31 12.34
CA THR A 218 14.76 -12.26 13.38
C THR A 218 14.08 -10.95 12.97
N GLU A 219 14.00 -10.68 11.67
CA GLU A 219 13.30 -9.52 11.11
C GLU A 219 11.78 -9.53 11.35
N PHE A 220 11.21 -10.68 11.73
CA PHE A 220 9.78 -10.80 12.07
C PHE A 220 9.52 -10.85 13.58
N ALA A 221 10.57 -10.87 14.41
CA ALA A 221 10.45 -11.08 15.85
C ALA A 221 9.62 -9.99 16.55
N GLU A 222 9.67 -8.75 16.06
CA GLU A 222 8.90 -7.63 16.62
C GLU A 222 7.39 -7.75 16.41
N TYR A 223 6.95 -8.59 15.46
CA TYR A 223 5.54 -8.76 15.11
C TYR A 223 4.88 -9.97 15.80
N VAL A 224 5.64 -10.75 16.58
CA VAL A 224 5.14 -11.97 17.21
C VAL A 224 4.16 -11.65 18.33
N ILE A 225 2.94 -12.21 18.24
CA ILE A 225 1.94 -12.20 19.31
C ILE A 225 2.12 -13.44 20.19
N ASP A 226 2.23 -14.61 19.56
CA ASP A 226 2.36 -15.91 20.22
C ASP A 226 3.21 -16.86 19.35
N GLU A 227 3.96 -17.75 19.99
CA GLU A 227 4.82 -18.71 19.30
C GLU A 227 4.85 -20.07 20.00
N SER A 228 4.63 -21.12 19.20
CA SER A 228 4.78 -22.53 19.58
C SER A 228 5.91 -23.18 18.77
N GLU A 229 6.17 -24.48 18.95
CA GLU A 229 7.18 -25.18 18.13
C GLU A 229 6.86 -25.19 16.63
N SER A 230 5.58 -25.18 16.24
CA SER A 230 5.15 -25.35 14.84
C SER A 230 4.40 -24.16 14.25
N LEU A 231 3.86 -23.26 15.07
CA LEU A 231 3.08 -22.12 14.63
C LEU A 231 3.59 -20.83 15.27
N VAL A 232 3.54 -19.75 14.52
CA VAL A 232 3.77 -18.39 15.00
C VAL A 232 2.56 -17.54 14.61
N GLN A 233 1.97 -16.85 15.57
CA GLN A 233 0.94 -15.84 15.34
C GLN A 233 1.59 -14.47 15.31
N LEU A 234 1.29 -13.66 14.28
CA LEU A 234 1.91 -12.37 14.07
C LEU A 234 0.87 -11.28 13.79
N LEU A 235 1.13 -10.06 14.28
CA LEU A 235 0.51 -8.83 13.78
C LEU A 235 1.44 -8.21 12.74
N LEU A 236 1.36 -8.71 11.51
CA LEU A 236 2.35 -8.46 10.48
C LEU A 236 1.94 -7.30 9.54
N PRO A 237 2.85 -6.38 9.19
CA PRO A 237 2.61 -5.39 8.14
C PRO A 237 2.23 -6.06 6.81
N ILE A 238 1.24 -5.51 6.11
CA ILE A 238 0.71 -6.12 4.88
C ILE A 238 1.80 -6.28 3.81
N ASP A 239 2.73 -5.32 3.69
CA ASP A 239 3.88 -5.35 2.79
C ASP A 239 4.88 -6.48 3.07
N ARG A 240 4.81 -7.10 4.26
CA ARG A 240 5.74 -8.14 4.69
C ARG A 240 5.16 -9.55 4.55
N LEU A 241 3.90 -9.70 4.11
CA LEU A 241 3.23 -11.00 3.97
C LEU A 241 3.94 -11.93 2.98
N VAL A 242 4.34 -11.40 1.82
CA VAL A 242 5.04 -12.17 0.79
C VAL A 242 6.43 -12.61 1.28
N ALA A 243 7.19 -11.68 1.87
CA ALA A 243 8.51 -11.96 2.42
C ALA A 243 8.46 -13.05 3.52
N LEU A 244 7.46 -13.00 4.42
CA LEU A 244 7.26 -14.02 5.43
C LEU A 244 6.98 -15.39 4.79
N ALA A 245 6.10 -15.44 3.79
CA ALA A 245 5.77 -16.69 3.10
C ALA A 245 6.95 -17.27 2.30
N GLN A 246 7.86 -16.42 1.80
CA GLN A 246 9.06 -16.85 1.09
C GLN A 246 10.21 -17.28 2.02
N SER A 247 10.08 -17.06 3.33
CA SER A 247 11.08 -17.51 4.31
C SER A 247 11.26 -19.02 4.25
N THR A 248 12.50 -19.49 4.17
CA THR A 248 12.83 -20.92 4.06
C THR A 248 12.38 -21.74 5.27
N SER A 249 12.10 -21.09 6.40
CA SER A 249 11.62 -21.73 7.64
C SER A 249 10.09 -21.83 7.71
N ILE A 250 9.36 -21.23 6.77
CA ILE A 250 7.90 -21.16 6.76
C ILE A 250 7.36 -22.05 5.64
N GLY A 251 6.45 -22.95 6.01
CA GLY A 251 5.78 -23.86 5.09
C GLY A 251 4.50 -23.28 4.49
N TYR A 252 3.77 -22.46 5.26
CA TYR A 252 2.53 -21.80 4.80
C TYR A 252 2.17 -20.61 5.70
N VAL A 253 1.57 -19.56 5.12
CA VAL A 253 1.02 -18.41 5.85
C VAL A 253 -0.47 -18.27 5.57
N ARG A 254 -1.27 -18.15 6.64
CA ARG A 254 -2.73 -18.08 6.55
C ARG A 254 -3.33 -17.09 7.55
N LEU A 255 -4.61 -16.78 7.36
CA LEU A 255 -5.38 -16.02 8.34
C LEU A 255 -5.39 -16.73 9.70
N ALA A 256 -5.36 -15.94 10.77
CA ALA A 256 -5.62 -16.46 12.10
C ALA A 256 -7.03 -17.06 12.16
N TYR A 257 -7.16 -18.25 12.75
CA TYR A 257 -8.44 -18.93 12.84
C TYR A 257 -9.33 -18.21 13.87
N GLN A 258 -10.43 -17.63 13.40
CA GLN A 258 -11.53 -17.25 14.28
C GLN A 258 -12.54 -18.39 14.30
N PRO A 259 -12.73 -19.11 15.43
CA PRO A 259 -13.85 -20.04 15.53
C PRO A 259 -15.15 -19.26 15.33
N SER A 260 -15.96 -19.68 14.36
CA SER A 260 -17.33 -19.21 14.23
C SER A 260 -18.05 -19.52 15.54
N VAL A 261 -18.45 -18.50 16.30
CA VAL A 261 -19.35 -18.71 17.43
C VAL A 261 -20.68 -19.19 16.84
N PRO A 262 -21.18 -20.39 17.22
CA PRO A 262 -22.45 -20.91 16.72
C PRO A 262 -23.66 -20.13 17.22
#